data_AF-A0A975NTV0-F1
#
_entry.id   AF-A0A975NTV0-F1
#
_cell.length_a   1.000
_cell.length_b   1.000
_cell.length_c   1.000
_cell.angle_alpha   90.00
_cell.angle_beta   90.00
_cell.angle_gamma   90.00
#
_symmetry.space_group_name_H-M   'P 1'
#
loop_
_entity.id
_entity.type
_entity.pdbx_description
1 polymer ?
#
loop_
_entity_poly.entity_id
_entity_poly.type
_entity_poly.pdbx_seq_one_letter_code
_entity_poly.pdbx_strand_id
1 'polypeptide(L)'
;MTVPQTTATAARGGVIAILLPCFLIGNFLWKVLIPARDFPMRTEQVMTMTLDLLMVMGLFGLRKSMPAALFWIALFAGVGLLALRLSHDGWWTGHLTYSIPAMR
;
A
#
# COMPACT_ATOMS: atom_id res chain seq x y z
N MET A 1 -8.63 40.17 -12.24
CA MET A 1 -9.47 39.07 -11.71
C MET A 1 -8.56 37.89 -11.39
N THR A 2 -8.16 37.73 -10.13
CA THR A 2 -7.32 36.61 -9.65
C THR A 2 -8.23 35.54 -9.05
N VAL A 3 -8.22 34.34 -9.65
CA VAL A 3 -9.03 33.17 -9.25
C VAL A 3 -8.57 32.67 -7.86
N PRO A 4 -9.45 32.12 -7.01
CA PRO A 4 -9.07 31.61 -5.69
C PRO A 4 -8.25 30.31 -5.82
N GLN A 5 -6.94 30.43 -6.04
CA GLN A 5 -6.00 29.31 -6.17
C GLN A 5 -5.68 28.65 -4.81
N THR A 6 -5.94 29.37 -3.72
CA THR A 6 -5.64 28.94 -2.34
C THR A 6 -6.57 27.84 -1.82
N THR A 7 -7.87 27.88 -2.18
CA THR A 7 -8.84 26.86 -1.74
C THR A 7 -8.67 25.53 -2.45
N ALA A 8 -8.39 25.55 -3.77
CA ALA A 8 -8.20 24.32 -4.54
C ALA A 8 -6.96 23.53 -4.11
N THR A 9 -5.86 24.22 -3.79
CA THR A 9 -4.60 23.58 -3.35
C THR A 9 -4.75 22.94 -1.96
N ALA A 10 -5.43 23.64 -1.04
CA ALA A 10 -5.72 23.11 0.29
C ALA A 10 -6.65 21.88 0.24
N ALA A 11 -7.70 21.93 -0.58
CA ALA A 11 -8.60 20.79 -0.78
C ALA A 11 -7.88 19.58 -1.40
N ARG A 12 -7.02 19.81 -2.41
CA ARG A 12 -6.24 18.75 -3.05
C ARG A 12 -5.28 18.07 -2.07
N GLY A 13 -4.62 18.84 -1.20
CA GLY A 13 -3.76 18.30 -0.14
C GLY A 13 -4.53 17.41 0.85
N GLY A 14 -5.73 17.84 1.27
CA GLY A 14 -6.61 17.04 2.14
C GLY A 14 -7.08 15.74 1.47
N VAL A 15 -7.44 15.78 0.19
CA VAL A 15 -7.86 14.58 -0.57
C VAL A 15 -6.71 13.58 -0.69
N ILE A 16 -5.49 14.05 -1.02
CA ILE A 16 -4.31 13.17 -1.12
C ILE A 16 -3.96 12.55 0.24
N ALA A 17 -4.11 13.31 1.34
CA ALA A 17 -3.86 12.83 2.70
C ALA A 17 -4.81 11.69 3.13
N ILE A 18 -5.95 11.50 2.45
CA ILE A 18 -6.88 10.40 2.70
C ILE A 18 -6.69 9.28 1.66
N LEU A 19 -6.61 9.63 0.38
CA LEU A 19 -6.51 8.64 -0.70
C LEU A 19 -5.23 7.81 -0.61
N LEU A 20 -4.11 8.43 -0.27
CA LEU A 20 -2.81 7.75 -0.20
C LEU A 20 -2.78 6.64 0.88
N PRO A 21 -3.17 6.90 2.15
CA PRO A 21 -3.26 5.83 3.15
C PRO A 21 -4.34 4.80 2.81
N CYS A 22 -5.51 5.21 2.29
CA CYS A 22 -6.54 4.26 1.86
C CYS A 22 -6.03 3.32 0.76
N PHE A 23 -5.26 3.83 -0.20
CA PHE A 23 -4.66 3.01 -1.26
C PHE A 23 -3.63 2.02 -0.70
N LEU A 24 -2.73 2.45 0.19
CA LEU A 24 -1.75 1.57 0.81
C LEU A 24 -2.41 0.44 1.61
N ILE A 25 -3.44 0.78 2.39
CA ILE A 25 -4.22 -0.19 3.17
C ILE A 25 -4.93 -1.17 2.23
N GLY A 26 -5.63 -0.67 1.20
CA GLY A 26 -6.33 -1.49 0.23
C GLY A 26 -5.39 -2.42 -0.54
N ASN A 27 -4.23 -1.92 -0.98
CA ASN A 27 -3.21 -2.70 -1.67
C ASN A 27 -2.61 -3.78 -0.75
N PHE A 28 -2.36 -3.46 0.52
CA PHE A 28 -1.94 -4.43 1.51
C PHE A 28 -2.99 -5.52 1.69
N LEU A 29 -4.25 -5.18 1.98
CA LEU A 29 -5.33 -6.15 2.11
C LEU A 29 -5.46 -7.02 0.86
N TRP A 30 -5.41 -6.42 -0.33
CA TRP A 30 -5.49 -7.17 -1.59
C TRP A 30 -4.37 -8.20 -1.71
N LYS A 31 -3.11 -7.82 -1.44
CA LYS A 31 -1.96 -8.73 -1.48
C LYS A 31 -1.94 -9.74 -0.33
N VAL A 32 -2.62 -9.44 0.78
CA VAL A 32 -2.84 -10.38 1.89
C VAL A 32 -3.86 -11.45 1.53
N LEU A 33 -4.98 -11.04 0.95
CA LEU A 33 -6.10 -11.95 0.68
C LEU A 33 -5.92 -12.73 -0.61
N ILE A 34 -5.18 -12.22 -1.59
CA ILE A 34 -5.05 -12.83 -2.91
C ILE A 34 -3.60 -13.27 -3.11
N PRO A 35 -3.33 -14.58 -3.04
CA PRO A 35 -2.02 -15.14 -3.33
C PRO A 35 -1.59 -14.78 -4.75
N ALA A 36 -0.33 -14.39 -4.92
CA ALA A 36 0.25 -14.13 -6.23
C ALA A 36 0.22 -15.42 -7.06
N ARG A 37 -0.53 -15.40 -8.17
CA ARG A 37 -0.73 -16.59 -9.02
C ARG A 37 0.30 -16.71 -10.14
N ASP A 38 1.07 -15.66 -10.39
CA ASP A 38 2.10 -15.60 -11.42
C ASP A 38 3.38 -15.01 -10.83
N PHE A 39 4.53 -15.62 -11.12
CA PHE A 39 5.85 -15.09 -10.75
C PHE A 39 6.10 -13.81 -11.56
N PRO A 40 6.07 -12.61 -10.95
CA PRO A 40 6.28 -11.38 -11.71
C PRO A 40 7.72 -11.32 -12.21
N MET A 41 7.91 -10.74 -13.39
CA MET A 41 9.25 -10.46 -13.94
C MET A 41 10.06 -9.62 -12.92
N ARG A 42 11.37 -9.89 -12.78
CA ARG A 42 12.24 -9.24 -11.78
C ARG A 42 12.16 -7.71 -11.81
N THR A 43 11.99 -7.13 -13.00
CA THR A 43 11.81 -5.69 -13.21
C THR A 43 10.54 -5.14 -12.57
N GLU A 44 9.42 -5.85 -12.69
CA GLU A 44 8.13 -5.45 -12.11
C GLU A 44 8.18 -5.50 -10.57
N GLN A 45 8.88 -6.49 -10.02
CA GLN A 45 9.09 -6.61 -8.58
C GLN A 45 9.87 -5.41 -8.01
N VAL A 46 10.96 -5.00 -8.67
CA VAL A 46 11.76 -3.83 -8.24
C VAL A 46 10.95 -2.53 -8.36
N MET A 47 10.22 -2.35 -9.47
CA MET A 47 9.41 -1.14 -9.69
C MET A 47 8.32 -1.01 -8.62
N THR A 48 7.60 -2.09 -8.32
CA THR A 48 6.54 -2.07 -7.30
C THR A 48 7.10 -1.86 -5.90
N MET A 49 8.24 -2.46 -5.54
CA MET A 49 8.92 -2.18 -4.27
C MET A 49 9.34 -0.70 -4.13
N THR A 50 9.87 -0.13 -5.21
CA THR A 50 10.30 1.28 -5.22
C THR A 50 9.09 2.20 -5.07
N LEU A 51 7.98 1.88 -5.72
CA LEU A 51 6.72 2.62 -5.62
C LEU A 51 6.15 2.52 -4.20
N ASP A 52 6.12 1.33 -3.60
CA ASP A 52 5.68 1.13 -2.21
C ASP A 52 6.54 1.96 -1.23
N LEU A 53 7.87 1.98 -1.41
CA LEU A 53 8.78 2.84 -0.65
C LEU A 53 8.48 4.34 -0.81
N LEU A 54 8.27 4.79 -2.05
CA LEU A 54 7.89 6.18 -2.34
C LEU A 54 6.57 6.55 -1.66
N MET A 55 5.58 5.66 -1.64
CA MET A 55 4.30 5.89 -0.97
C MET A 55 4.45 5.98 0.54
N VAL A 56 5.27 5.12 1.15
CA VAL A 56 5.59 5.20 2.58
C VAL A 56 6.32 6.51 2.91
N MET A 57 7.28 6.93 2.08
CA MET A 57 7.95 8.23 2.25
C MET A 57 6.97 9.40 2.09
N GLY A 58 6.04 9.33 1.13
CA GLY A 58 4.96 10.30 0.96
C GLY A 58 4.06 10.41 2.19
N LEU A 59 3.83 9.29 2.90
CA LEU A 59 3.09 9.25 4.16
C LEU A 59 3.74 10.14 5.23
N PHE A 60 5.07 10.11 5.35
CA PHE A 60 5.81 10.99 6.28
C PHE A 60 5.67 12.47 5.91
N GLY A 61 5.65 12.80 4.62
CA GLY A 61 5.42 14.16 4.14
C GLY A 61 4.02 14.69 4.48
N LEU A 62 3.01 13.81 4.49
CA LEU A 62 1.61 14.15 4.76
C LEU A 62 1.20 13.94 6.23
N ARG A 63 2.14 13.55 7.11
CA ARG A 63 1.86 13.20 8.52
C ARG A 63 1.06 14.27 9.27
N LYS A 64 1.32 15.56 9.01
CA LYS A 64 0.64 16.68 9.69
C LYS A 64 -0.79 16.92 9.22
N SER A 65 -1.17 16.36 8.06
CA SER A 65 -2.46 16.60 7.41
C SER A 65 -3.45 15.46 7.61
N MET A 66 -3.07 14.40 8.34
CA MET A 66 -3.91 13.20 8.53
C MET A 66 -4.06 12.82 10.00
N PRO A 67 -5.15 12.13 10.39
CA PRO A 67 -5.31 11.57 11.72
C PRO A 67 -4.21 10.57 12.07
N ALA A 68 -3.68 10.65 13.30
CA ALA A 68 -2.57 9.80 13.73
C ALA A 68 -2.86 8.29 13.61
N ALA A 69 -4.10 7.87 13.87
CA ALA A 69 -4.50 6.47 13.73
C ALA A 69 -4.38 5.98 12.26
N LEU A 70 -4.86 6.78 11.29
CA LEU A 70 -4.75 6.47 9.86
C LEU A 70 -3.28 6.39 9.42
N PHE A 71 -2.44 7.31 9.92
CA PHE A 71 -1.01 7.29 9.65
C PHE A 71 -0.36 5.98 10.10
N TRP A 72 -0.60 5.56 11.35
CA TRP A 72 0.00 4.32 11.88
C TRP A 72 -0.49 3.08 11.15
N ILE A 73 -1.80 2.98 10.86
CA ILE A 73 -2.36 1.84 10.12
C ILE A 73 -1.74 1.75 8.72
N ALA A 74 -1.66 2.88 8.01
CA ALA A 74 -1.07 2.90 6.68
C ALA A 74 0.45 2.66 6.69
N LEU A 75 1.15 3.11 7.74
CA LEU A 75 2.57 2.82 7.95
C LEU A 75 2.79 1.32 8.15
N PHE A 76 2.03 0.68 9.04
CA PHE A 76 2.11 -0.77 9.25
C PHE A 76 1.73 -1.55 7.99
N ALA A 77 0.72 -1.09 7.24
CA ALA A 77 0.35 -1.70 5.96
C ALA A 77 1.47 -1.58 4.91
N GLY A 78 2.12 -0.42 4.79
CA GLY A 78 3.25 -0.20 3.88
C GLY A 78 4.50 -1.01 4.25
N VAL A 79 4.84 -1.06 5.54
CA VAL A 79 5.92 -1.94 6.04
C VAL A 79 5.56 -3.41 5.82
N GLY A 80 4.29 -3.77 6.04
CA GLY A 80 3.74 -5.09 5.72
C GLY A 80 4.00 -5.45 4.26
N LEU A 81 3.61 -4.61 3.30
CA LEU A 81 3.84 -4.83 1.86
C LEU A 81 5.31 -5.17 1.53
N LEU A 82 6.27 -4.47 2.15
CA LEU A 82 7.69 -4.74 1.98
C LEU A 82 8.10 -6.08 2.61
N ALA A 83 7.61 -6.38 3.82
CA ALA A 83 7.87 -7.65 4.51
C ALA A 83 7.34 -8.86 3.71
N LEU A 84 6.17 -8.70 3.06
CA LEU A 84 5.61 -9.73 2.19
C LEU A 84 6.46 -10.01 0.96
N ARG A 85 7.09 -8.98 0.40
CA ARG A 85 7.99 -9.11 -0.74
C ARG A 85 9.36 -9.66 -0.36
N LEU A 86 9.81 -9.42 0.86
CA LEU A 86 11.07 -9.97 1.41
C LEU A 86 10.92 -11.40 1.91
N SER A 87 9.70 -11.85 2.19
CA SER A 87 9.40 -13.23 2.57
C SER A 87 9.51 -14.15 1.34
N HIS A 88 10.65 -14.84 1.21
CA HIS A 88 11.02 -15.62 0.03
C HIS A 88 10.07 -16.79 -0.28
N ASP A 89 9.42 -17.34 0.75
CA ASP A 89 8.71 -18.62 0.64
C ASP A 89 7.18 -18.50 0.63
N GLY A 90 6.66 -17.26 0.59
CA GLY A 90 5.23 -17.02 0.68
C GLY A 90 4.59 -17.73 1.89
N TRP A 91 5.34 -18.01 2.97
CA TRP A 91 4.93 -18.90 4.07
C TRP A 91 3.53 -18.58 4.61
N TRP A 92 3.24 -17.29 4.77
CA TRP A 92 1.93 -16.80 5.20
C TRP A 92 0.79 -17.05 4.19
N THR A 93 1.05 -16.99 2.87
CA THR A 93 0.12 -17.39 1.80
C THR A 93 0.10 -18.90 1.54
N GLY A 94 1.19 -19.60 1.86
CA GLY A 94 1.30 -21.05 1.79
C GLY A 94 0.30 -21.71 2.73
N HIS A 95 0.12 -21.15 3.94
CA HIS A 95 -0.89 -21.62 4.89
C HIS A 95 -2.33 -21.55 4.36
N LEU A 96 -2.67 -20.55 3.53
CA LEU A 96 -4.01 -20.43 2.94
C LEU A 96 -4.22 -21.39 1.76
N THR A 97 -3.20 -21.58 0.92
CA THR A 97 -3.28 -22.45 -0.26
C THR A 97 -3.45 -23.94 0.10
N TYR A 98 -2.86 -24.42 1.20
CA TYR A 98 -3.05 -25.81 1.66
C TYR A 98 -4.46 -26.11 2.19
N SER A 99 -5.27 -25.09 2.49
CA SER A 99 -6.59 -25.26 3.11
C SER A 99 -7.75 -25.39 2.11
N ILE A 100 -7.51 -25.19 0.81
CA ILE A 100 -8.52 -25.43 -0.22
C ILE A 100 -8.28 -26.84 -0.77
N PRO A 101 -9.11 -27.85 -0.41
CA PRO A 101 -8.99 -29.17 -1.01
C PRO A 101 -9.17 -29.05 -2.51
N ALA A 102 -8.20 -29.56 -3.26
CA ALA A 102 -8.31 -29.74 -4.70
C ALA A 102 -9.51 -30.67 -4.96
N MET A 103 -10.68 -30.09 -5.25
CA MET A 103 -11.76 -30.85 -5.85
C MET A 103 -11.37 -31.11 -7.30
N ARG A 104 -11.18 -32.40 -7.53
CA ARG A 104 -10.81 -33.15 -8.73
C ARG A 104 -11.48 -32.70 -10.03
#